data_AF-A0A0D2TNE7-F1
#
_entry.id   AF-A0A0D2TNE7-F1
#
_cell.length_a   1.000
_cell.length_b   1.000
_cell.length_c   1.000
_cell.angle_alpha   90.00
_cell.angle_beta   90.00
_cell.angle_gamma   90.00
#
_symmetry.space_group_name_H-M   'P 1'
#
loop_
_entity.id
_entity.type
_entity.pdbx_description
1 polymer ?
#
loop_
_entity_poly.entity_id
_entity_poly.type
_entity_poly.pdbx_seq_one_letter_code
_entity_poly.pdbx_strand_id
1 'polypeptide(L)'
;MGFSMQPYGIQSMLKEGHKHLSGLDEAVLKNIDACKQLSTITRTSLGPEGMNKMVINHLDKLFVTNDAATIVNELEVQHPAAKILVLAGKAQQEEIGDGANLTISFAGELLQNAEELIRMGLHPSEIISGYTKSISKAIEVLGELVEKGSETMDVRNKEQVVTRMKAAVASKQHGQEDVLCSLIADACIQVCPKNPANFDVDNVRVSKLVGGGLHNCTIVRGMVLKGDAVGSIKRMEKAKVAVFASGVDSSATETKGTVLIHSADQLENYSKTEEAKVEELIKAVADSGAKVIVSGGAVGEMALHFCERYKLMVLKISSKFELRRFCRTTGTSALLKLSQPKPDDLGFVDSISVEEIGGSRVTVVRSEEGGNKIATVVLRGSTDSILDDLERAVDDGVNTYKAMCRDSRMVPGAAATEIELARRLKEFSFKETG
;
A
#
# COMPACT_ATOMS: atom_id res chain seq x y z
N MET A 1 39.09 -21.29 45.35
CA MET A 1 37.84 -20.52 45.15
C MET A 1 38.23 -19.07 45.01
N GLY A 2 38.34 -18.59 43.77
CA GLY A 2 38.65 -17.18 43.53
C GLY A 2 37.41 -16.36 43.89
N PHE A 3 37.55 -15.42 44.83
CA PHE A 3 36.55 -14.40 45.05
C PHE A 3 36.46 -13.56 43.78
N SER A 4 35.47 -13.82 42.92
CA SER A 4 35.07 -12.85 41.91
C SER A 4 34.62 -11.61 42.67
N MET A 5 35.31 -10.49 42.46
CA MET A 5 34.86 -9.19 42.97
C MET A 5 33.42 -9.02 42.49
N GLN A 6 32.47 -8.95 43.43
CA GLN A 6 31.10 -8.58 43.08
C GLN A 6 31.17 -7.19 42.43
N PRO A 7 30.58 -7.00 41.24
CA PRO A 7 30.52 -5.68 40.65
C PRO A 7 29.81 -4.74 41.65
N TYR A 8 30.32 -3.53 41.83
CA TYR A 8 29.70 -2.51 42.67
C TYR A 8 29.10 -1.42 41.75
N GLY A 9 27.92 -0.90 42.10
CA GLY A 9 27.20 0.12 41.33
C GLY A 9 26.09 -0.43 40.43
N ILE A 10 25.58 0.39 39.49
CA ILE A 10 24.47 0.03 38.58
C ILE A 10 24.75 -1.26 37.78
N GLN A 11 26.02 -1.58 37.53
CA GLN A 11 26.43 -2.78 36.81
C GLN A 11 26.17 -4.09 37.57
N SER A 12 25.99 -4.08 38.90
CA SER A 12 25.55 -5.28 39.65
C SER A 12 24.06 -5.36 39.91
N MET A 13 23.32 -4.27 39.65
CA MET A 13 21.87 -4.25 39.71
C MET A 13 21.21 -4.65 38.39
N LEU A 14 21.94 -4.55 37.28
CA LEU A 14 21.44 -4.84 35.93
C LEU A 14 22.01 -6.15 35.39
N LYS A 15 21.31 -6.75 34.42
CA LYS A 15 21.75 -8.00 33.78
C LYS A 15 23.14 -7.83 33.14
N GLU A 16 23.95 -8.89 33.23
CA GLU A 16 25.23 -8.96 32.54
C GLU A 16 25.06 -8.67 31.03
N GLY A 17 25.93 -7.82 30.49
CA GLY A 17 25.85 -7.33 29.10
C GLY A 17 25.08 -6.02 28.90
N HIS A 18 24.47 -5.45 29.95
CA HIS A 18 23.82 -4.14 29.88
C HIS A 18 24.84 -2.99 29.68
N LYS A 19 24.58 -2.12 28.70
CA LYS A 19 25.30 -0.86 28.51
C LYS A 19 24.48 0.30 29.08
N HIS A 20 24.96 0.93 30.15
CA HIS A 20 24.38 2.15 30.70
C HIS A 20 25.15 3.35 30.17
N LEU A 21 24.47 4.26 29.47
CA LEU A 21 25.02 5.53 29.02
C LEU A 21 24.22 6.64 29.70
N SER A 22 24.90 7.60 30.32
CA SER A 22 24.26 8.73 31.01
C SER A 22 25.06 10.02 30.81
N GLY A 23 24.41 11.16 31.08
CA GLY A 23 25.01 12.48 30.86
C GLY A 23 24.76 13.05 29.46
N LEU A 24 25.17 14.31 29.27
CA LEU A 24 24.94 15.05 28.03
C LEU A 24 25.77 14.49 26.88
N ASP A 25 27.06 14.22 27.11
CA ASP A 25 27.98 13.81 26.04
C ASP A 25 27.73 12.39 25.57
N GLU A 26 27.63 11.42 26.47
CA GLU A 26 27.53 10.00 26.09
C GLU A 26 26.12 9.57 25.67
N ALA A 27 25.08 10.17 26.25
CA ALA A 27 23.70 9.81 25.94
C ALA A 27 23.06 10.78 24.96
N VAL A 28 23.06 12.09 25.23
CA VAL A 28 22.30 13.06 24.42
C VAL A 28 22.99 13.33 23.09
N LEU A 29 24.28 13.70 23.09
CA LEU A 29 24.99 14.00 21.84
C LEU A 29 25.11 12.77 20.93
N LYS A 30 25.33 11.58 21.50
CA LYS A 30 25.36 10.34 20.72
C LYS A 30 24.02 10.00 20.06
N ASN A 31 22.90 10.27 20.76
CA ASN A 31 21.58 10.11 20.18
C ASN A 31 21.35 11.10 19.03
N ILE A 32 21.78 12.36 19.20
CA ILE A 32 21.70 13.39 18.15
C ILE A 32 22.53 12.98 16.94
N ASP A 33 23.77 12.53 17.14
CA ASP A 33 24.67 12.14 16.05
C ASP A 33 24.10 10.98 15.23
N ALA A 34 23.52 9.96 15.87
CA ALA A 34 22.84 8.87 15.17
C ALA A 34 21.68 9.36 14.27
N CYS A 35 20.86 10.29 14.77
CA CYS A 35 19.78 10.88 14.00
C CYS A 35 20.28 11.78 12.86
N LYS A 36 21.35 12.53 13.10
CA LYS A 36 22.01 13.39 12.09
C LYS A 36 22.58 12.56 10.95
N GLN A 37 23.21 11.43 11.25
CA GLN A 37 23.70 10.49 10.23
C GLN A 37 22.54 9.96 9.37
N LEU A 38 21.43 9.56 10.00
CA LEU A 38 20.24 9.09 9.26
C LEU A 38 19.64 10.18 8.36
N SER A 39 19.54 11.41 8.86
CA SER A 39 19.11 12.57 8.07
C SER A 39 20.05 12.82 6.89
N THR A 40 21.37 12.75 7.10
CA THR A 40 22.37 12.96 6.04
C THR A 40 22.24 11.92 4.91
N ILE A 41 21.94 10.66 5.25
CA ILE A 41 21.73 9.58 4.27
C ILE A 41 20.53 9.88 3.36
N THR A 42 19.43 10.39 3.93
CA THR A 42 18.15 10.61 3.22
C THR A 42 18.05 11.98 2.56
N ARG A 43 18.79 12.99 3.05
CA ARG A 43 18.76 14.39 2.59
C ARG A 43 18.95 14.56 1.08
N THR A 44 19.86 13.78 0.48
CA THR A 44 20.15 13.87 -0.97
C THR A 44 19.01 13.39 -1.87
N SER A 45 17.96 12.80 -1.29
CA SER A 45 16.78 12.28 -2.00
C SER A 45 15.57 13.22 -1.86
N LEU A 46 15.75 14.40 -1.25
CA LEU A 46 14.69 15.40 -1.07
C LEU A 46 14.52 16.28 -2.33
N GLY A 47 13.27 16.49 -2.74
CA GLY A 47 12.90 17.39 -3.83
C GLY A 47 12.84 16.74 -5.22
N PRO A 48 12.44 17.50 -6.27
CA PRO A 48 12.28 16.99 -7.64
C PRO A 48 13.58 16.47 -8.27
N GLU A 49 14.70 17.10 -7.94
CA GLU A 49 16.06 16.69 -8.35
C GLU A 49 16.72 15.75 -7.31
N GLY A 50 15.91 15.10 -6.47
CA GLY A 50 16.37 14.17 -5.45
C GLY A 50 16.97 12.91 -6.07
N MET A 51 18.13 12.49 -5.57
CA MET A 51 18.82 11.30 -6.08
C MET A 51 18.22 10.01 -5.51
N ASN A 52 18.04 9.01 -6.37
CA ASN A 52 17.67 7.67 -5.95
C ASN A 52 18.80 6.97 -5.15
N LYS A 53 18.41 6.16 -4.17
CA LYS A 53 19.29 5.29 -3.40
C LYS A 53 19.09 3.84 -3.82
N MET A 54 20.20 3.16 -3.94
CA MET A 54 20.25 1.71 -4.13
C MET A 54 20.45 1.06 -2.75
N VAL A 55 19.43 0.37 -2.26
CA VAL A 55 19.44 -0.32 -0.98
C VAL A 55 19.33 -1.83 -1.26
N ILE A 56 20.30 -2.59 -0.76
CA ILE A 56 20.27 -4.05 -0.78
C ILE A 56 19.99 -4.49 0.65
N ASN A 57 18.91 -5.22 0.85
CA ASN A 57 18.55 -5.72 2.17
C ASN A 57 19.29 -7.02 2.52
N HIS A 58 19.08 -7.55 3.73
CA HIS A 58 19.71 -8.80 4.19
C HIS A 58 19.27 -10.07 3.43
N LEU A 59 18.24 -9.96 2.57
CA LEU A 59 17.73 -11.03 1.70
C LEU A 59 18.24 -10.89 0.26
N ASP A 60 19.27 -10.07 0.02
CA ASP A 60 19.80 -9.73 -1.31
C ASP A 60 18.77 -9.15 -2.29
N LYS A 61 17.65 -8.62 -1.77
CA LYS A 61 16.66 -7.92 -2.59
C LYS A 61 17.11 -6.48 -2.82
N LEU A 62 17.15 -6.11 -4.09
CA LEU A 62 17.51 -4.78 -4.57
C LEU A 62 16.30 -3.84 -4.57
N PHE A 63 16.45 -2.69 -3.93
CA PHE A 63 15.52 -1.57 -4.02
C PHE A 63 16.22 -0.34 -4.56
N VAL A 64 15.60 0.33 -5.52
CA VAL A 64 16.05 1.61 -6.05
C VAL A 64 14.93 2.62 -5.82
N THR A 65 15.15 3.61 -4.97
CA THR A 65 14.10 4.57 -4.59
C THR A 65 14.67 5.85 -4.01
N ASN A 66 13.94 6.96 -4.13
CA ASN A 66 14.20 8.20 -3.40
C ASN A 66 13.30 8.40 -2.17
N ASP A 67 12.39 7.46 -1.90
CA ASP A 67 11.51 7.55 -0.75
C ASP A 67 12.25 7.24 0.56
N ALA A 68 12.37 8.23 1.43
CA ALA A 68 13.08 8.11 2.69
C ALA A 68 12.43 7.10 3.62
N ALA A 69 11.09 7.02 3.67
CA ALA A 69 10.40 6.04 4.50
C ALA A 69 10.82 4.61 4.09
N THR A 70 10.85 4.32 2.79
CA THR A 70 11.30 3.02 2.31
C THR A 70 12.80 2.81 2.54
N ILE A 71 13.66 3.81 2.27
CA ILE A 71 15.11 3.71 2.49
C ILE A 71 15.39 3.30 3.95
N VAL A 72 14.80 3.98 4.93
CA VAL A 72 15.09 3.72 6.34
C VAL A 72 14.49 2.41 6.86
N ASN A 73 13.39 1.95 6.25
CA ASN A 73 12.79 0.65 6.57
C ASN A 73 13.67 -0.50 6.08
N GLU A 74 14.17 -0.43 4.84
CA GLU A 74 15.02 -1.46 4.25
C GLU A 74 16.46 -1.47 4.84
N LEU A 75 16.93 -0.34 5.38
CA LEU A 75 18.21 -0.24 6.10
C LEU A 75 18.20 -0.88 7.49
N GLU A 76 17.05 -1.27 8.03
CA GLU A 76 16.89 -1.93 9.33
C GLU A 76 17.63 -1.26 10.50
N VAL A 77 17.37 0.05 10.68
CA VAL A 77 18.02 0.88 11.70
C VAL A 77 17.83 0.33 13.12
N GLN A 78 18.95 -0.02 13.79
CA GLN A 78 18.94 -0.60 15.14
C GLN A 78 19.05 0.44 16.26
N HIS A 79 19.65 1.61 15.99
CA HIS A 79 19.88 2.62 17.03
C HIS A 79 18.54 3.17 17.56
N PRO A 80 18.29 3.17 18.88
CA PRO A 80 16.96 3.48 19.42
C PRO A 80 16.50 4.91 19.12
N ALA A 81 17.39 5.91 19.21
CA ALA A 81 17.04 7.29 18.87
C ALA A 81 16.69 7.46 17.39
N ALA A 82 17.47 6.86 16.49
CA ALA A 82 17.23 6.92 15.05
C ALA A 82 15.95 6.15 14.67
N LYS A 83 15.63 5.06 15.39
CA LYS A 83 14.38 4.31 15.21
C LYS A 83 13.14 5.15 15.49
N ILE A 84 13.20 6.12 16.40
CA ILE A 84 12.10 7.08 16.63
C ILE A 84 11.85 7.93 15.37
N LEU A 85 12.92 8.40 14.72
CA LEU A 85 12.80 9.14 13.44
C LEU A 85 12.25 8.26 12.33
N VAL A 86 12.66 6.99 12.26
CA VAL A 86 12.10 6.01 11.31
C VAL A 86 10.59 5.84 11.51
N LEU A 87 10.15 5.68 12.76
CA LEU A 87 8.73 5.58 13.10
C LEU A 87 7.95 6.84 12.75
N ALA A 88 8.54 8.03 12.94
CA ALA A 88 7.92 9.30 12.54
C ALA A 88 7.76 9.41 11.02
N GLY A 89 8.79 9.04 10.25
CA GLY A 89 8.71 9.00 8.78
C GLY A 89 7.66 8.00 8.28
N LYS A 90 7.58 6.82 8.92
CA LYS A 90 6.57 5.81 8.60
C LYS A 90 5.14 6.30 8.93
N ALA A 91 4.95 6.93 10.08
CA ALA A 91 3.64 7.49 10.45
C ALA A 91 3.20 8.58 9.47
N GLN A 92 4.13 9.43 9.02
CA GLN A 92 3.86 10.44 8.00
C GLN A 92 3.40 9.80 6.67
N GLN A 93 4.06 8.72 6.26
CA GLN A 93 3.71 7.97 5.04
C GLN A 93 2.36 7.24 5.15
N GLU A 94 2.00 6.71 6.32
CA GLU A 94 0.71 5.99 6.49
C GLU A 94 -0.48 6.95 6.61
N GLU A 95 -0.32 8.10 7.28
CA GLU A 95 -1.42 9.06 7.51
C GLU A 95 -1.65 9.99 6.32
N ILE A 96 -0.58 10.62 5.83
CA ILE A 96 -0.62 11.64 4.76
C ILE A 96 -0.16 11.05 3.42
N GLY A 97 0.87 10.20 3.44
CA GLY A 97 1.46 9.56 2.25
C GLY A 97 2.36 10.43 1.40
N ASP A 98 2.82 11.55 1.96
CA ASP A 98 3.94 12.34 1.44
C ASP A 98 4.64 13.07 2.60
N GLY A 99 5.85 13.57 2.35
CA GLY A 99 6.63 14.39 3.28
C GLY A 99 7.55 13.58 4.21
N ALA A 100 7.66 12.26 4.04
CA ALA A 100 8.54 11.44 4.87
C ALA A 100 10.02 11.91 4.82
N ASN A 101 10.52 12.27 3.63
CA ASN A 101 11.86 12.83 3.45
C ASN A 101 12.03 14.14 4.23
N LEU A 102 11.03 15.03 4.18
CA LEU A 102 11.04 16.30 4.89
C LEU A 102 11.04 16.06 6.40
N THR A 103 10.17 15.19 6.91
CA THR A 103 10.08 14.85 8.34
C THR A 103 11.42 14.35 8.89
N ILE A 104 12.07 13.40 8.21
CA ILE A 104 13.35 12.85 8.66
C ILE A 104 14.47 13.90 8.56
N SER A 105 14.52 14.63 7.44
CA SER A 105 15.57 15.64 7.22
C SER A 105 15.46 16.80 8.21
N PHE A 106 14.25 17.32 8.40
CA PHE A 106 13.95 18.44 9.28
C PHE A 106 14.18 18.07 10.75
N ALA A 107 13.77 16.86 11.18
CA ALA A 107 14.07 16.38 12.52
C ALA A 107 15.58 16.29 12.79
N GLY A 108 16.37 15.83 11.80
CA GLY A 108 17.83 15.81 11.90
C GLY A 108 18.43 17.21 12.05
N GLU A 109 17.94 18.19 11.31
CA GLU A 109 18.42 19.58 11.38
C GLU A 109 18.06 20.25 12.72
N LEU A 110 16.85 20.00 13.25
CA LEU A 110 16.46 20.47 14.59
C LEU A 110 17.35 19.90 15.69
N LEU A 111 17.75 18.64 15.57
CA LEU A 111 18.66 18.00 16.52
C LEU A 111 20.09 18.55 16.40
N GLN A 112 20.55 18.83 15.18
CA GLN A 112 21.85 19.48 14.95
C GLN A 112 21.91 20.87 15.61
N ASN A 113 20.88 21.71 15.42
CA ASN A 113 20.81 23.01 16.07
C ASN A 113 20.72 22.89 17.61
N ALA A 114 20.01 21.87 18.10
CA ALA A 114 19.95 21.59 19.54
C ALA A 114 21.32 21.19 20.12
N GLU A 115 22.12 20.42 19.39
CA GLU A 115 23.50 20.09 19.78
C GLU A 115 24.36 21.35 19.97
N GLU A 116 24.26 22.33 19.07
CA GLU A 116 25.00 23.60 19.19
C GLU A 116 24.61 24.36 20.47
N LEU A 117 23.31 24.45 20.77
CA LEU A 117 22.80 25.08 21.98
C LEU A 117 23.24 24.35 23.25
N ILE A 118 23.23 23.01 23.25
CA ILE A 118 23.71 22.19 24.38
C ILE A 118 25.22 22.44 24.60
N ARG A 119 26.01 22.52 23.53
CA ARG A 119 27.45 22.84 23.62
C ARG A 119 27.72 24.24 24.14
N MET A 120 26.80 25.19 23.90
CA MET A 120 26.84 26.54 24.48
C MET A 120 26.45 26.57 25.97
N GLY A 121 26.01 25.44 26.53
CA GLY A 121 25.66 25.31 27.94
C GLY A 121 24.17 25.47 28.27
N LEU A 122 23.28 25.55 27.26
CA LEU A 122 21.84 25.57 27.51
C LEU A 122 21.34 24.21 28.00
N HIS A 123 20.44 24.23 28.97
CA HIS A 123 19.83 23.01 29.47
C HIS A 123 18.80 22.46 28.46
N PRO A 124 18.77 21.14 28.17
CA PRO A 124 17.84 20.56 27.19
C PRO A 124 16.37 20.93 27.41
N SER A 125 15.93 21.10 28.67
CA SER A 125 14.56 21.54 28.99
C SER A 125 14.20 22.91 28.42
N GLU A 126 15.15 23.84 28.36
CA GLU A 126 14.93 25.18 27.81
C GLU A 126 14.78 25.12 26.29
N ILE A 127 15.59 24.29 25.62
CA ILE A 127 15.51 24.05 24.18
C ILE A 127 14.15 23.44 23.82
N ILE A 128 13.70 22.44 24.59
CA ILE A 128 12.37 21.82 24.41
C ILE A 128 11.25 22.85 24.56
N SER A 129 11.35 23.73 25.57
CA SER A 129 10.39 24.82 25.78
C SER A 129 10.35 25.78 24.58
N GLY A 130 11.52 26.20 24.09
CA GLY A 130 11.64 27.06 22.91
C GLY A 130 11.06 26.43 21.63
N TYR A 131 11.34 25.15 21.38
CA TYR A 131 10.75 24.42 20.26
C TYR A 131 9.22 24.28 20.40
N THR A 132 8.71 24.02 21.60
CA THR A 132 7.27 23.92 21.85
C THR A 132 6.55 25.25 21.55
N LYS A 133 7.11 26.38 22.00
CA LYS A 133 6.58 27.71 21.67
C LYS A 133 6.61 27.97 20.16
N SER A 134 7.71 27.60 19.51
CA SER A 134 7.89 27.78 18.07
C SER A 134 6.89 26.98 17.25
N ILE A 135 6.58 25.74 17.66
CA ILE A 135 5.57 24.88 17.01
C ILE A 135 4.19 25.53 17.07
N SER A 136 3.76 26.00 18.25
CA SER A 136 2.47 26.67 18.39
C SER A 136 2.36 27.87 17.47
N LYS A 137 3.43 28.70 17.41
CA LYS A 137 3.42 29.87 16.54
C LYS A 137 3.48 29.52 15.05
N ALA A 138 4.20 28.45 14.68
CA ALA A 138 4.28 27.99 13.31
C ALA A 138 2.91 27.52 12.79
N ILE A 139 2.13 26.81 13.62
CA ILE A 139 0.77 26.36 13.26
C ILE A 139 -0.17 27.55 13.02
N GLU A 140 -0.09 28.59 13.87
CA GLU A 140 -0.87 29.82 13.65
C GLU A 140 -0.52 30.48 12.31
N VAL A 141 0.78 30.65 12.04
CA VAL A 141 1.26 31.28 10.80
C VAL A 141 0.88 30.44 9.59
N LEU A 142 0.96 29.12 9.66
CA LEU A 142 0.53 28.22 8.58
C LEU A 142 -0.95 28.43 8.22
N GLY A 143 -1.81 28.65 9.21
CA GLY A 143 -3.22 28.99 8.98
C GLY A 143 -3.42 30.29 8.20
N GLU A 144 -2.53 31.27 8.37
CA GLU A 144 -2.55 32.54 7.64
C GLU A 144 -1.96 32.45 6.22
N LEU A 145 -1.08 31.47 5.97
CA LEU A 145 -0.41 31.27 4.68
C LEU A 145 -1.22 30.42 3.69
N VAL A 146 -2.39 29.95 4.09
CA VAL A 146 -3.29 29.18 3.23
C VAL A 146 -3.69 30.00 2.00
N GLU A 147 -3.56 29.40 0.82
CA GLU A 147 -3.94 30.03 -0.44
C GLU A 147 -5.46 30.28 -0.47
N LYS A 148 -5.85 31.54 -0.71
CA LYS A 148 -7.27 31.93 -0.75
C LYS A 148 -7.99 31.20 -1.88
N GLY A 149 -9.10 30.55 -1.56
CA GLY A 149 -9.88 29.76 -2.52
C GLY A 149 -9.44 28.29 -2.64
N SER A 150 -8.38 27.88 -1.94
CA SER A 150 -7.97 26.46 -1.91
C SER A 150 -9.00 25.57 -1.20
N GLU A 151 -9.75 26.12 -0.24
CA GLU A 151 -10.75 25.45 0.60
C GLU A 151 -11.95 24.87 -0.17
N THR A 152 -12.34 25.50 -1.28
CA THR A 152 -13.55 25.13 -2.04
C THR A 152 -13.21 24.35 -3.30
N MET A 153 -12.34 23.33 -3.16
CA MET A 153 -11.95 22.47 -4.27
C MET A 153 -13.08 21.50 -4.65
N ASP A 154 -13.30 21.31 -5.95
CA ASP A 154 -14.06 20.16 -6.41
C ASP A 154 -13.12 18.97 -6.60
N VAL A 155 -13.20 18.03 -5.67
CA VAL A 155 -12.40 16.78 -5.64
C VAL A 155 -12.70 15.88 -6.85
N ARG A 156 -13.80 16.13 -7.60
CA ARG A 156 -14.15 15.41 -8.82
C ARG A 156 -13.65 16.07 -10.09
N ASN A 157 -13.13 17.29 -10.01
CA ASN A 157 -12.56 17.98 -11.16
C ASN A 157 -11.11 17.52 -11.39
N LYS A 158 -10.90 16.82 -12.51
CA LYS A 158 -9.60 16.25 -12.89
C LYS A 158 -8.49 17.29 -12.94
N GLU A 159 -8.73 18.47 -13.51
CA GLU A 159 -7.69 19.49 -13.68
C GLU A 159 -7.22 20.06 -12.33
N GLN A 160 -8.17 20.29 -11.41
CA GLN A 160 -7.85 20.73 -10.05
C GLN A 160 -7.05 19.67 -9.30
N VAL A 161 -7.47 18.40 -9.40
CA VAL A 161 -6.76 17.28 -8.75
C VAL A 161 -5.34 17.12 -9.27
N VAL A 162 -5.17 17.12 -10.60
CA VAL A 162 -3.86 16.98 -11.25
C VAL A 162 -2.92 18.09 -10.82
N THR A 163 -3.38 19.34 -10.82
CA THR A 163 -2.55 20.50 -10.45
C THR A 163 -1.98 20.37 -9.03
N ARG A 164 -2.80 19.89 -8.09
CA ARG A 164 -2.42 19.76 -6.68
C ARG A 164 -1.57 18.52 -6.39
N MET A 165 -1.81 17.44 -7.13
CA MET A 165 -1.07 16.19 -6.99
C MET A 165 0.29 16.22 -7.68
N LYS A 166 0.47 17.14 -8.64
CA LYS A 166 1.69 17.28 -9.44
C LYS A 166 2.95 17.38 -8.58
N ALA A 167 2.90 18.13 -7.48
CA ALA A 167 4.06 18.29 -6.60
C ALA A 167 4.51 16.98 -5.94
N ALA A 168 3.57 16.18 -5.42
CA ALA A 168 3.86 14.90 -4.78
C ALA A 168 4.48 13.91 -5.78
N VAL A 169 3.89 13.78 -6.97
CA VAL A 169 4.36 12.85 -8.01
C VAL A 169 5.68 13.30 -8.64
N ALA A 170 5.86 14.60 -8.88
CA ALA A 170 7.08 15.16 -9.45
C ALA A 170 8.31 14.94 -8.57
N SER A 171 8.12 14.78 -7.25
CA SER A 171 9.21 14.43 -6.33
C SER A 171 9.76 13.02 -6.56
N LYS A 172 8.99 12.12 -7.20
CA LYS A 172 9.35 10.73 -7.49
C LYS A 172 9.71 10.53 -8.96
N GLN A 173 8.90 11.08 -9.86
CA GLN A 173 8.99 10.85 -11.31
C GLN A 173 9.01 12.18 -12.05
N HIS A 174 10.11 12.91 -11.91
CA HIS A 174 10.29 14.20 -12.57
C HIS A 174 10.27 14.05 -14.11
N GLY A 175 9.49 14.89 -14.78
CA GLY A 175 9.27 14.89 -16.23
C GLY A 175 8.17 13.95 -16.71
N GLN A 176 7.61 13.10 -15.84
CA GLN A 176 6.56 12.13 -16.16
C GLN A 176 5.27 12.35 -15.34
N GLU A 177 5.25 13.39 -14.51
CA GLU A 177 4.17 13.67 -13.58
C GLU A 177 2.83 13.93 -14.27
N ASP A 178 2.79 14.58 -15.43
CA ASP A 178 1.53 14.90 -16.10
C ASP A 178 0.77 13.64 -16.53
N VAL A 179 1.49 12.64 -17.05
CA VAL A 179 0.91 11.36 -17.46
C VAL A 179 0.43 10.59 -16.23
N LEU A 180 1.29 10.44 -15.22
CA LEU A 180 0.96 9.73 -13.99
C LEU A 180 -0.18 10.38 -13.21
N CYS A 181 -0.14 11.69 -13.02
CA CYS A 181 -1.18 12.42 -12.31
C CYS A 181 -2.54 12.30 -13.03
N SER A 182 -2.54 12.37 -14.36
CA SER A 182 -3.79 12.18 -15.11
C SER A 182 -4.38 10.79 -14.89
N LEU A 183 -3.54 9.76 -14.81
CA LEU A 183 -3.95 8.38 -14.58
C LEU A 183 -4.46 8.17 -13.14
N ILE A 184 -3.73 8.68 -12.16
CA ILE A 184 -4.08 8.56 -10.74
C ILE A 184 -5.39 9.31 -10.47
N ALA A 185 -5.55 10.53 -11.02
CA ALA A 185 -6.76 11.32 -10.87
C ALA A 185 -8.00 10.58 -11.43
N ASP A 186 -7.89 10.00 -12.62
CA ASP A 186 -8.99 9.23 -13.21
C ASP A 186 -9.37 8.02 -12.36
N ALA A 187 -8.39 7.31 -11.78
CA ALA A 187 -8.64 6.16 -10.90
C ALA A 187 -9.29 6.60 -9.58
N CYS A 188 -8.79 7.67 -8.96
CA CYS A 188 -9.31 8.23 -7.72
C CYS A 188 -10.73 8.79 -7.86
N ILE A 189 -11.02 9.51 -8.96
CA ILE A 189 -12.35 10.06 -9.22
C ILE A 189 -13.38 8.95 -9.44
N GLN A 190 -13.00 7.87 -10.14
CA GLN A 190 -13.88 6.71 -10.36
C GLN A 190 -14.28 6.00 -9.07
N VAL A 191 -13.36 5.96 -8.10
CA VAL A 191 -13.55 5.30 -6.81
C VAL A 191 -14.18 6.22 -5.76
N CYS A 192 -14.23 7.53 -6.03
CA CYS A 192 -14.64 8.54 -5.06
C CYS A 192 -16.09 8.33 -4.60
N PRO A 193 -16.32 8.06 -3.30
CA PRO A 193 -17.67 7.89 -2.77
C PRO A 193 -18.49 9.19 -2.84
N LYS A 194 -19.79 9.11 -2.55
CA LYS A 194 -20.65 10.31 -2.44
C LYS A 194 -20.15 11.28 -1.37
N ASN A 195 -19.58 10.77 -0.29
CA ASN A 195 -18.90 11.56 0.74
C ASN A 195 -17.37 11.41 0.56
N PRO A 196 -16.66 12.41 0.02
CA PRO A 196 -15.22 12.34 -0.25
C PRO A 196 -14.37 12.02 0.99
N ALA A 197 -14.78 12.42 2.19
CA ALA A 197 -14.02 12.19 3.41
C ALA A 197 -13.82 10.69 3.74
N ASN A 198 -14.70 9.81 3.23
CA ASN A 198 -14.62 8.36 3.40
C ASN A 198 -13.85 7.66 2.27
N PHE A 199 -13.01 8.39 1.53
CA PHE A 199 -12.15 7.80 0.51
C PHE A 199 -11.21 6.77 1.13
N ASP A 200 -11.25 5.55 0.59
CA ASP A 200 -10.42 4.42 1.02
C ASP A 200 -9.34 4.17 -0.03
N VAL A 201 -8.07 4.27 0.38
CA VAL A 201 -6.88 4.08 -0.48
C VAL A 201 -6.85 2.65 -1.03
N ASP A 202 -7.37 1.68 -0.27
CA ASP A 202 -7.39 0.26 -0.64
C ASP A 202 -8.23 -0.04 -1.89
N ASN A 203 -9.02 0.91 -2.34
CA ASN A 203 -9.87 0.79 -3.50
C ASN A 203 -9.15 1.17 -4.81
N VAL A 204 -8.04 1.91 -4.75
CA VAL A 204 -7.17 2.08 -5.92
C VAL A 204 -6.09 1.01 -5.84
N ARG A 205 -5.92 0.25 -6.92
CA ARG A 205 -4.98 -0.86 -7.00
C ARG A 205 -3.99 -0.66 -8.12
N VAL A 206 -2.81 -1.21 -7.91
CA VAL A 206 -1.73 -1.20 -8.89
C VAL A 206 -1.48 -2.62 -9.34
N SER A 207 -1.48 -2.84 -10.65
CA SER A 207 -1.04 -4.10 -11.26
C SER A 207 0.21 -3.85 -12.09
N LYS A 208 1.34 -4.32 -11.58
CA LYS A 208 2.66 -4.21 -12.24
C LYS A 208 2.80 -5.27 -13.31
N LEU A 209 2.93 -4.88 -14.57
CA LEU A 209 3.18 -5.78 -15.70
C LEU A 209 4.46 -5.35 -16.42
N VAL A 210 5.40 -6.29 -16.56
CA VAL A 210 6.69 -6.03 -17.18
C VAL A 210 6.54 -5.83 -18.70
N GLY A 211 7.40 -4.97 -19.25
CA GLY A 211 7.45 -4.62 -20.66
C GLY A 211 6.63 -3.38 -21.00
N GLY A 212 7.00 -2.71 -22.09
CA GLY A 212 6.44 -1.41 -22.48
C GLY A 212 7.10 -0.25 -21.72
N GLY A 213 6.42 0.89 -21.66
CA GLY A 213 6.83 2.06 -20.89
C GLY A 213 5.62 2.79 -20.31
N LEU A 214 5.86 3.91 -19.66
CA LEU A 214 4.82 4.63 -18.91
C LEU A 214 3.60 5.01 -19.75
N HIS A 215 3.79 5.39 -21.01
CA HIS A 215 2.69 5.76 -21.91
C HIS A 215 1.74 4.60 -22.26
N ASN A 216 2.14 3.36 -21.98
CA ASN A 216 1.30 2.17 -22.18
C ASN A 216 0.52 1.81 -20.90
N CYS A 217 0.63 2.60 -19.83
CA CYS A 217 -0.15 2.42 -18.62
C CYS A 217 -1.62 2.77 -18.88
N THR A 218 -2.52 1.96 -18.32
CA THR A 218 -3.96 2.10 -18.54
C THR A 218 -4.72 1.91 -17.25
N ILE A 219 -5.88 2.53 -17.14
CA ILE A 219 -6.78 2.32 -16.00
C ILE A 219 -7.86 1.34 -16.40
N VAL A 220 -8.07 0.34 -15.55
CA VAL A 220 -9.17 -0.60 -15.66
C VAL A 220 -10.18 -0.31 -14.56
N ARG A 221 -11.43 -0.08 -14.97
CA ARG A 221 -12.59 0.00 -14.07
C ARG A 221 -12.95 -1.39 -13.56
N GLY A 222 -12.36 -1.77 -12.43
CA GLY A 222 -12.48 -3.08 -11.83
C GLY A 222 -11.13 -3.62 -11.39
N MET A 223 -10.91 -4.92 -11.60
CA MET A 223 -9.75 -5.64 -11.07
C MET A 223 -8.95 -6.31 -12.19
N VAL A 224 -7.62 -6.28 -12.07
CA VAL A 224 -6.71 -7.04 -12.94
C VAL A 224 -6.03 -8.11 -12.11
N LEU A 225 -6.21 -9.37 -12.49
CA LEU A 225 -5.61 -10.53 -11.83
C LEU A 225 -4.42 -11.04 -12.65
N LYS A 226 -3.30 -11.29 -11.97
CA LYS A 226 -2.13 -11.92 -12.56
C LYS A 226 -2.37 -13.43 -12.61
N GLY A 227 -2.90 -13.89 -13.73
CA GLY A 227 -3.22 -15.30 -13.94
C GLY A 227 -4.14 -15.52 -15.15
N ASP A 228 -3.99 -16.70 -15.76
CA ASP A 228 -4.90 -17.19 -16.80
C ASP A 228 -6.17 -17.77 -16.15
N ALA A 229 -7.24 -17.84 -16.93
CA ALA A 229 -8.41 -18.61 -16.54
C ALA A 229 -8.08 -20.11 -16.56
N VAL A 230 -8.69 -20.86 -15.65
CA VAL A 230 -8.54 -22.31 -15.62
C VAL A 230 -9.55 -22.87 -16.62
N GLY A 231 -9.06 -23.40 -17.74
CA GLY A 231 -9.87 -24.01 -18.80
C GLY A 231 -9.82 -23.28 -20.15
N SER A 232 -10.73 -23.68 -21.04
CA SER A 232 -10.82 -23.21 -22.43
C SER A 232 -11.56 -21.87 -22.59
N ILE A 233 -12.45 -21.53 -21.66
CA ILE A 233 -13.28 -20.32 -21.74
C ILE A 233 -12.50 -19.11 -21.20
N LYS A 234 -12.12 -18.20 -22.09
CA LYS A 234 -11.28 -17.05 -21.78
C LYS A 234 -11.98 -15.70 -21.80
N ARG A 235 -13.22 -15.65 -22.29
CA ARG A 235 -14.01 -14.41 -22.37
C ARG A 235 -15.46 -14.68 -22.03
N MET A 236 -16.01 -13.82 -21.18
CA MET A 236 -17.40 -13.82 -20.75
C MET A 236 -17.91 -12.37 -20.68
N GLU A 237 -19.12 -12.14 -21.17
CA GLU A 237 -19.82 -10.86 -21.10
C GLU A 237 -21.12 -11.00 -20.32
N LYS A 238 -21.48 -9.98 -19.54
CA LYS A 238 -22.67 -9.88 -18.69
C LYS A 238 -22.91 -11.19 -17.91
N ALA A 239 -21.99 -11.46 -17.01
CA ALA A 239 -21.91 -12.72 -16.29
C ALA A 239 -22.25 -12.55 -14.81
N LYS A 240 -23.04 -13.48 -14.28
CA LYS A 240 -23.19 -13.66 -12.85
C LYS A 240 -22.00 -14.46 -12.31
N VAL A 241 -21.45 -14.00 -11.20
CA VAL A 241 -20.24 -14.57 -10.61
C VAL A 241 -20.57 -15.20 -9.26
N ALA A 242 -20.08 -16.42 -9.04
CA ALA A 242 -20.09 -17.09 -7.76
C ALA A 242 -18.65 -17.23 -7.24
N VAL A 243 -18.43 -16.85 -5.98
CA VAL A 243 -17.10 -16.91 -5.36
C VAL A 243 -17.11 -17.96 -4.26
N PHE A 244 -16.18 -18.91 -4.34
CA PHE A 244 -15.95 -19.92 -3.33
C PHE A 244 -14.59 -19.71 -2.69
N ALA A 245 -14.55 -19.55 -1.37
CA ALA A 245 -13.31 -19.47 -0.61
C ALA A 245 -12.58 -20.83 -0.53
N SER A 246 -13.31 -21.93 -0.69
CA SER A 246 -12.75 -23.27 -0.81
C SER A 246 -12.26 -23.58 -2.22
N GLY A 247 -11.52 -24.69 -2.34
CA GLY A 247 -11.30 -25.34 -3.63
C GLY A 247 -12.62 -25.75 -4.29
N VAL A 248 -12.63 -25.79 -5.62
CA VAL A 248 -13.70 -26.38 -6.43
C VAL A 248 -13.26 -27.79 -6.77
N ASP A 249 -13.50 -28.71 -5.84
CA ASP A 249 -13.12 -30.11 -5.96
C ASP A 249 -14.02 -30.99 -5.08
N SER A 250 -13.84 -32.31 -5.16
CA SER A 250 -14.49 -33.26 -4.26
C SER A 250 -14.14 -32.91 -2.80
N SER A 251 -15.17 -32.82 -1.95
CA SER A 251 -15.00 -32.45 -0.56
C SER A 251 -14.34 -33.58 0.21
N ALA A 252 -13.07 -33.42 0.60
CA ALA A 252 -12.43 -34.31 1.56
C ALA A 252 -13.06 -34.12 2.95
N THR A 253 -13.29 -35.22 3.66
CA THR A 253 -13.74 -35.18 5.05
C THR A 253 -12.56 -34.84 5.97
N GLU A 254 -12.78 -34.00 6.98
CA GLU A 254 -11.72 -33.65 7.96
C GLU A 254 -11.20 -34.90 8.70
N THR A 255 -12.10 -35.81 9.05
CA THR A 255 -11.74 -37.12 9.58
C THR A 255 -11.27 -38.01 8.45
N LYS A 256 -10.11 -38.67 8.63
CA LYS A 256 -9.61 -39.69 7.70
C LYS A 256 -10.61 -40.84 7.63
N GLY A 257 -11.44 -40.85 6.59
CA GLY A 257 -12.25 -42.01 6.20
C GLY A 257 -11.44 -42.91 5.28
N THR A 258 -11.32 -44.18 5.62
CA THR A 258 -10.78 -45.19 4.70
C THR A 258 -11.95 -45.96 4.10
N VAL A 259 -12.05 -45.96 2.77
CA VAL A 259 -13.03 -46.76 2.05
C VAL A 259 -12.39 -48.11 1.74
N LEU A 260 -12.95 -49.19 2.30
CA LEU A 260 -12.50 -50.55 2.03
C LEU A 260 -13.28 -51.10 0.83
N ILE A 261 -12.58 -51.35 -0.26
CA ILE A 261 -13.15 -51.87 -1.51
C ILE A 261 -12.77 -53.35 -1.60
N HIS A 262 -13.77 -54.23 -1.62
CA HIS A 262 -13.57 -55.69 -1.62
C HIS A 262 -13.88 -56.34 -2.97
N SER A 263 -14.56 -55.67 -3.90
CA SER A 263 -14.87 -56.18 -5.24
C SER A 263 -14.63 -55.15 -6.35
N ALA A 264 -14.46 -55.63 -7.59
CA ALA A 264 -14.31 -54.77 -8.76
C ALA A 264 -15.57 -53.90 -9.00
N ASP A 265 -16.77 -54.46 -8.81
CA ASP A 265 -18.03 -53.72 -8.94
C ASP A 265 -18.16 -52.58 -7.92
N GLN A 266 -17.63 -52.76 -6.71
CA GLN A 266 -17.60 -51.71 -5.69
C GLN A 266 -16.66 -50.57 -6.10
N LEU A 267 -15.52 -50.87 -6.74
CA LEU A 267 -14.58 -49.87 -7.24
C LEU A 267 -15.23 -49.01 -8.34
N GLU A 268 -15.89 -49.65 -9.30
CA GLU A 268 -16.55 -48.96 -10.40
C GLU A 268 -17.72 -48.09 -9.90
N ASN A 269 -18.55 -48.62 -9.00
CA ASN A 269 -19.65 -47.86 -8.41
C ASN A 269 -19.17 -46.69 -7.56
N TYR A 270 -18.07 -46.85 -6.81
CA TYR A 270 -17.46 -45.77 -6.04
C TYR A 270 -17.02 -44.62 -6.95
N SER A 271 -16.31 -44.95 -8.03
CA SER A 271 -15.81 -43.97 -9.01
C SER A 271 -16.97 -43.21 -9.69
N LYS A 272 -18.01 -43.93 -10.14
CA LYS A 272 -19.22 -43.33 -10.72
C LYS A 272 -19.98 -42.43 -9.72
N THR A 273 -19.99 -42.80 -8.44
CA THR A 273 -20.67 -42.02 -7.40
C THR A 273 -19.92 -40.72 -7.10
N GLU A 274 -18.58 -40.75 -7.07
CA GLU A 274 -17.77 -39.53 -6.93
C GLU A 274 -17.94 -38.59 -8.14
N GLU A 275 -17.91 -39.13 -9.36
CA GLU A 275 -18.19 -38.38 -10.59
C GLU A 275 -19.57 -37.72 -10.55
N ALA A 276 -20.62 -38.49 -10.24
CA ALA A 276 -21.99 -37.99 -10.18
C ALA A 276 -22.15 -36.90 -9.12
N LYS A 277 -21.47 -37.01 -7.98
CA LYS A 277 -21.52 -36.01 -6.91
C LYS A 277 -20.85 -34.69 -7.33
N VAL A 278 -19.71 -34.76 -8.03
CA VAL A 278 -19.05 -33.54 -8.55
C VAL A 278 -19.89 -32.90 -9.65
N GLU A 279 -20.50 -33.70 -10.52
CA GLU A 279 -21.43 -33.20 -11.54
C GLU A 279 -22.65 -32.52 -10.91
N GLU A 280 -23.26 -33.11 -9.88
CA GLU A 280 -24.40 -32.54 -9.15
C GLU A 280 -24.06 -31.16 -8.55
N LEU A 281 -22.90 -31.04 -7.91
CA LEU A 281 -22.47 -29.78 -7.29
C LEU A 281 -22.26 -28.67 -8.33
N ILE A 282 -21.62 -28.99 -9.46
CA ILE A 282 -21.36 -28.00 -10.52
C ILE A 282 -22.65 -27.64 -11.25
N LYS A 283 -23.51 -28.63 -11.50
CA LYS A 283 -24.83 -28.41 -12.06
C LYS A 283 -25.68 -27.51 -11.17
N ALA A 284 -25.65 -27.70 -9.84
CA ALA A 284 -26.34 -26.83 -8.91
C ALA A 284 -25.84 -25.36 -8.98
N VAL A 285 -24.54 -25.15 -9.22
CA VAL A 285 -23.99 -23.81 -9.47
C VAL A 285 -24.44 -23.27 -10.83
N ALA A 286 -24.45 -24.08 -11.89
CA ALA A 286 -24.95 -23.69 -13.20
C ALA A 286 -26.44 -23.31 -13.16
N ASP A 287 -27.26 -24.08 -12.44
CA ASP A 287 -28.71 -23.89 -12.29
C ASP A 287 -29.05 -22.59 -11.53
N SER A 288 -28.13 -22.08 -10.70
CA SER A 288 -28.26 -20.75 -10.09
C SER A 288 -28.16 -19.59 -11.10
N GLY A 289 -27.71 -19.88 -12.33
CA GLY A 289 -27.46 -18.90 -13.38
C GLY A 289 -26.09 -18.23 -13.30
N ALA A 290 -25.19 -18.71 -12.43
CA ALA A 290 -23.79 -18.30 -12.43
C ALA A 290 -23.11 -18.74 -13.73
N LYS A 291 -22.33 -17.85 -14.35
CA LYS A 291 -21.53 -18.14 -15.54
C LYS A 291 -20.03 -18.18 -15.23
N VAL A 292 -19.62 -17.57 -14.13
CA VAL A 292 -18.22 -17.50 -13.69
C VAL A 292 -18.12 -18.05 -12.28
N ILE A 293 -17.18 -18.97 -12.08
CA ILE A 293 -16.82 -19.53 -10.78
C ILE A 293 -15.42 -19.03 -10.41
N VAL A 294 -15.29 -18.44 -9.23
CA VAL A 294 -13.99 -18.08 -8.66
C VAL A 294 -13.69 -19.00 -7.50
N SER A 295 -12.54 -19.67 -7.54
CA SER A 295 -12.07 -20.55 -6.47
C SER A 295 -10.91 -19.90 -5.71
N GLY A 296 -11.02 -19.93 -4.37
CA GLY A 296 -9.97 -19.56 -3.42
C GLY A 296 -8.88 -20.64 -3.27
N GLY A 297 -9.14 -21.85 -3.77
CA GLY A 297 -8.30 -23.03 -3.57
C GLY A 297 -7.87 -23.70 -4.87
N ALA A 298 -7.62 -25.01 -4.80
CA ALA A 298 -7.37 -25.84 -5.97
C ALA A 298 -8.68 -26.10 -6.74
N VAL A 299 -8.55 -26.29 -8.05
CA VAL A 299 -9.65 -26.70 -8.93
C VAL A 299 -9.29 -28.11 -9.41
N GLY A 300 -10.15 -29.09 -9.12
CA GLY A 300 -9.95 -30.46 -9.58
C GLY A 300 -10.17 -30.61 -11.09
N GLU A 301 -9.46 -31.53 -11.75
CA GLU A 301 -9.57 -31.74 -13.21
C GLU A 301 -10.97 -32.23 -13.62
N MET A 302 -11.56 -33.13 -12.82
CA MET A 302 -12.93 -33.62 -13.03
C MET A 302 -13.95 -32.49 -12.89
N ALA A 303 -13.76 -31.62 -11.90
CA ALA A 303 -14.59 -30.45 -11.73
C ALA A 303 -14.45 -29.47 -12.91
N LEU A 304 -13.23 -29.26 -13.41
CA LEU A 304 -12.99 -28.44 -14.58
C LEU A 304 -13.70 -28.98 -15.83
N HIS A 305 -13.64 -30.28 -16.07
CA HIS A 305 -14.33 -30.92 -17.21
C HIS A 305 -15.85 -30.65 -17.19
N PHE A 306 -16.50 -30.79 -16.03
CA PHE A 306 -17.92 -30.47 -15.91
C PHE A 306 -18.20 -28.98 -16.05
N CYS A 307 -17.36 -28.11 -15.48
CA CYS A 307 -17.47 -26.66 -15.67
C CYS A 307 -17.45 -26.28 -17.16
N GLU A 308 -16.56 -26.88 -17.95
CA GLU A 308 -16.50 -26.66 -19.40
C GLU A 308 -17.76 -27.16 -20.12
N ARG A 309 -18.25 -28.34 -19.75
CA ARG A 309 -19.50 -28.92 -20.31
C ARG A 309 -20.70 -27.99 -20.08
N TYR A 310 -20.78 -27.35 -18.91
CA TYR A 310 -21.82 -26.37 -18.57
C TYR A 310 -21.49 -24.93 -19.01
N LYS A 311 -20.39 -24.73 -19.75
CA LYS A 311 -19.92 -23.44 -20.26
C LYS A 311 -19.64 -22.40 -19.16
N LEU A 312 -19.08 -22.84 -18.04
CA LEU A 312 -18.68 -21.99 -16.91
C LEU A 312 -17.21 -21.58 -17.03
N MET A 313 -16.93 -20.30 -16.84
CA MET A 313 -15.56 -19.80 -16.76
C MET A 313 -15.04 -19.96 -15.33
N VAL A 314 -13.85 -20.55 -15.16
CA VAL A 314 -13.26 -20.78 -13.84
C VAL A 314 -12.03 -19.90 -13.64
N LEU A 315 -11.99 -19.17 -12.53
CA LEU A 315 -10.84 -18.37 -12.10
C LEU A 315 -10.30 -18.90 -10.78
N LYS A 316 -8.98 -18.93 -10.64
CA LYS A 316 -8.29 -19.33 -9.40
C LYS A 316 -7.61 -18.11 -8.78
N ILE A 317 -8.00 -17.78 -7.55
CA ILE A 317 -7.40 -16.70 -6.76
C ILE A 317 -6.92 -17.28 -5.44
N SER A 318 -5.61 -17.54 -5.31
CA SER A 318 -5.03 -18.15 -4.10
C SER A 318 -4.96 -17.19 -2.92
N SER A 319 -4.85 -15.88 -3.17
CA SER A 319 -4.72 -14.89 -2.12
C SER A 319 -6.09 -14.54 -1.51
N LYS A 320 -6.22 -14.76 -0.20
CA LYS A 320 -7.41 -14.36 0.57
C LYS A 320 -7.70 -12.86 0.46
N PHE A 321 -6.66 -12.03 0.35
CA PHE A 321 -6.80 -10.58 0.22
C PHE A 321 -7.34 -10.19 -1.16
N GLU A 322 -6.84 -10.82 -2.22
CA GLU A 322 -7.36 -10.60 -3.57
C GLU A 322 -8.79 -11.11 -3.71
N LEU A 323 -9.11 -12.29 -3.15
CA LEU A 323 -10.46 -12.84 -3.17
C LEU A 323 -11.46 -11.88 -2.49
N ARG A 324 -11.11 -11.32 -1.34
CA ARG A 324 -11.95 -10.34 -0.64
C ARG A 324 -12.16 -9.07 -1.46
N ARG A 325 -11.15 -8.62 -2.21
CA ARG A 325 -11.25 -7.46 -3.11
C ARG A 325 -12.08 -7.76 -4.34
N PHE A 326 -11.92 -8.96 -4.91
CA PHE A 326 -12.76 -9.43 -6.00
C PHE A 326 -14.23 -9.40 -5.58
N CYS A 327 -14.56 -9.91 -4.39
CA CYS A 327 -15.90 -9.83 -3.84
C CYS A 327 -16.44 -8.39 -3.70
N ARG A 328 -15.59 -7.43 -3.31
CA ARG A 328 -15.98 -6.01 -3.26
C ARG A 328 -16.24 -5.42 -4.65
N THR A 329 -15.50 -5.87 -5.66
CA THR A 329 -15.62 -5.39 -7.05
C THR A 329 -16.89 -5.90 -7.71
N THR A 330 -17.22 -7.17 -7.47
CA THR A 330 -18.37 -7.85 -8.10
C THR A 330 -19.65 -7.79 -7.26
N GLY A 331 -19.55 -7.37 -6.00
CA GLY A 331 -20.65 -7.39 -5.03
C GLY A 331 -20.99 -8.78 -4.49
N THR A 332 -20.17 -9.80 -4.76
CA THR A 332 -20.42 -11.19 -4.31
C THR A 332 -20.09 -11.39 -2.84
N SER A 333 -20.76 -12.32 -2.18
CA SER A 333 -20.29 -12.92 -0.92
C SER A 333 -19.39 -14.14 -1.23
N ALA A 334 -18.37 -14.40 -0.43
CA ALA A 334 -17.52 -15.59 -0.59
C ALA A 334 -18.14 -16.77 0.17
N LEU A 335 -18.51 -17.83 -0.55
CA LEU A 335 -19.08 -19.06 0.01
C LEU A 335 -17.99 -20.02 0.45
N LEU A 336 -18.15 -20.65 1.62
CA LEU A 336 -17.17 -21.60 2.15
C LEU A 336 -17.30 -23.02 1.57
N LYS A 337 -18.50 -23.36 1.08
CA LYS A 337 -18.81 -24.69 0.57
C LYS A 337 -19.31 -24.58 -0.86
N LEU A 338 -18.90 -25.53 -1.69
CA LEU A 338 -19.47 -25.71 -3.02
C LEU A 338 -20.93 -26.19 -2.86
N SER A 339 -21.86 -25.28 -3.04
CA SER A 339 -23.30 -25.52 -3.00
C SER A 339 -24.00 -24.51 -3.91
N GLN A 340 -25.28 -24.73 -4.19
CA GLN A 340 -26.08 -23.77 -4.95
C GLN A 340 -26.02 -22.38 -4.29
N PRO A 341 -25.47 -21.35 -4.95
CA PRO A 341 -25.44 -20.00 -4.41
C PRO A 341 -26.84 -19.40 -4.42
N LYS A 342 -27.18 -18.63 -3.39
CA LYS A 342 -28.43 -17.88 -3.38
C LYS A 342 -28.32 -16.69 -4.33
N PRO A 343 -29.45 -16.13 -4.80
CA PRO A 343 -29.44 -14.92 -5.61
C PRO A 343 -28.69 -13.75 -4.97
N ASP A 344 -28.71 -13.64 -3.64
CA ASP A 344 -28.01 -12.59 -2.88
C ASP A 344 -26.49 -12.78 -2.81
N ASP A 345 -26.00 -14.01 -3.00
CA ASP A 345 -24.58 -14.35 -2.98
C ASP A 345 -23.92 -14.15 -4.36
N LEU A 346 -24.74 -14.12 -5.42
CA LEU A 346 -24.31 -13.89 -6.79
C LEU A 346 -24.05 -12.41 -7.03
N GLY A 347 -22.88 -12.13 -7.59
CA GLY A 347 -22.53 -10.80 -8.07
C GLY A 347 -22.66 -10.72 -9.58
N PHE A 348 -22.41 -9.53 -10.10
CA PHE A 348 -22.53 -9.23 -11.51
C PHE A 348 -21.25 -8.57 -12.03
N VAL A 349 -20.85 -8.95 -13.24
CA VAL A 349 -19.70 -8.39 -13.94
C VAL A 349 -20.05 -8.19 -15.41
N ASP A 350 -19.67 -7.03 -15.95
CA ASP A 350 -19.96 -6.65 -17.33
C ASP A 350 -19.08 -7.40 -18.33
N SER A 351 -17.78 -7.51 -18.07
CA SER A 351 -16.91 -8.36 -18.86
C SER A 351 -15.74 -8.93 -18.06
N ILE A 352 -15.42 -10.19 -18.35
CA ILE A 352 -14.20 -10.85 -17.89
C ILE A 352 -13.51 -11.38 -19.14
N SER A 353 -12.27 -10.96 -19.35
CA SER A 353 -11.45 -11.41 -20.47
C SER A 353 -10.02 -11.70 -20.03
N VAL A 354 -9.47 -12.81 -20.50
CA VAL A 354 -8.04 -13.05 -20.46
C VAL A 354 -7.41 -12.29 -21.61
N GLU A 355 -6.60 -11.29 -21.29
CA GLU A 355 -5.84 -10.49 -22.24
C GLU A 355 -4.35 -10.79 -22.07
N GLU A 356 -3.59 -10.74 -23.17
CA GLU A 356 -2.14 -10.88 -23.12
C GLU A 356 -1.50 -9.50 -23.17
N ILE A 357 -0.92 -9.07 -22.05
CA ILE A 357 -0.35 -7.75 -21.88
C ILE A 357 1.14 -7.93 -21.57
N GLY A 358 2.01 -7.56 -22.52
CA GLY A 358 3.46 -7.66 -22.35
C GLY A 358 4.00 -9.10 -22.25
N GLY A 359 3.32 -10.06 -22.90
CA GLY A 359 3.68 -11.48 -22.84
C GLY A 359 3.22 -12.21 -21.58
N SER A 360 2.57 -11.49 -20.65
CA SER A 360 1.88 -12.10 -19.50
C SER A 360 0.38 -12.16 -19.76
N ARG A 361 -0.22 -13.33 -19.50
CA ARG A 361 -1.67 -13.49 -19.52
C ARG A 361 -2.26 -12.96 -18.22
N VAL A 362 -3.17 -12.01 -18.34
CA VAL A 362 -3.85 -11.39 -17.21
C VAL A 362 -5.35 -11.47 -17.42
N THR A 363 -6.08 -11.71 -16.34
CA THR A 363 -7.54 -11.68 -16.37
C THR A 363 -8.00 -10.28 -15.99
N VAL A 364 -8.66 -9.61 -16.93
CA VAL A 364 -9.22 -8.27 -16.76
C VAL A 364 -10.71 -8.41 -16.45
N VAL A 365 -11.10 -7.89 -15.29
CA VAL A 365 -12.48 -7.91 -14.78
C VAL A 365 -12.99 -6.48 -14.83
N ARG A 366 -13.92 -6.18 -15.74
CA ARG A 366 -14.53 -4.86 -15.90
C ARG A 366 -15.95 -4.85 -15.34
N SER A 367 -16.23 -3.87 -14.49
CA SER A 367 -17.56 -3.55 -14.00
C SER A 367 -17.81 -2.07 -14.27
N GLU A 368 -18.87 -1.74 -15.00
CA GLU A 368 -19.29 -0.41 -15.40
C GLU A 368 -20.64 -0.05 -14.76
N GLU A 369 -21.57 -1.01 -14.68
CA GLU A 369 -22.94 -0.77 -14.20
C GLU A 369 -23.09 -0.99 -12.67
N GLY A 370 -22.15 -1.69 -12.03
CA GLY A 370 -22.25 -2.13 -10.64
C GLY A 370 -21.24 -1.50 -9.69
N GLY A 371 -21.63 -0.41 -9.02
CA GLY A 371 -21.10 -0.01 -7.70
C GLY A 371 -19.58 -0.02 -7.52
N ASN A 372 -18.82 0.50 -8.50
CA ASN A 372 -17.36 0.43 -8.51
C ASN A 372 -16.73 1.03 -7.26
N LYS A 373 -16.37 0.13 -6.34
CA LYS A 373 -15.50 0.45 -5.21
C LYS A 373 -14.04 0.20 -5.53
N ILE A 374 -13.66 -0.32 -6.70
CA ILE A 374 -12.25 -0.61 -7.00
C ILE A 374 -11.89 -0.17 -8.42
N ALA A 375 -10.76 0.52 -8.56
CA ALA A 375 -10.12 0.82 -9.83
C ALA A 375 -8.69 0.27 -9.83
N THR A 376 -8.24 -0.30 -10.94
CA THR A 376 -6.88 -0.83 -11.07
C THR A 376 -6.09 -0.05 -12.11
N VAL A 377 -5.01 0.58 -11.67
CA VAL A 377 -3.97 1.17 -12.52
C VAL A 377 -3.02 0.06 -12.96
N VAL A 378 -3.01 -0.22 -14.26
CA VAL A 378 -2.07 -1.17 -14.86
C VAL A 378 -0.81 -0.42 -15.22
N LEU A 379 0.27 -0.68 -14.46
CA LEU A 379 1.58 -0.09 -14.69
C LEU A 379 2.40 -0.97 -15.62
N ARG A 380 3.06 -0.31 -16.58
CA ARG A 380 3.95 -0.91 -17.58
C ARG A 380 5.33 -0.27 -17.43
N GLY A 381 6.37 -1.10 -17.44
CA GLY A 381 7.74 -0.66 -17.22
C GLY A 381 8.75 -1.70 -17.68
N SER A 382 9.96 -1.26 -18.01
CA SER A 382 11.00 -2.12 -18.57
C SER A 382 11.61 -3.08 -17.55
N THR A 383 11.68 -2.68 -16.27
CA THR A 383 12.25 -3.48 -15.19
C THR A 383 11.37 -3.42 -13.95
N ASP A 384 11.46 -4.44 -13.09
CA ASP A 384 10.71 -4.49 -11.83
C ASP A 384 11.07 -3.32 -10.91
N SER A 385 12.34 -2.88 -10.89
CA SER A 385 12.74 -1.73 -10.07
C SER A 385 12.05 -0.42 -10.49
N ILE A 386 11.86 -0.20 -11.80
CA ILE A 386 11.11 0.96 -12.29
C ILE A 386 9.63 0.82 -11.94
N LEU A 387 9.06 -0.38 -12.08
CA LEU A 387 7.66 -0.64 -11.72
C LEU A 387 7.40 -0.44 -10.22
N ASP A 388 8.33 -0.83 -9.36
CA ASP A 388 8.26 -0.61 -7.91
C ASP A 388 8.31 0.89 -7.57
N ASP A 389 9.12 1.68 -8.29
CA ASP A 389 9.22 3.12 -8.10
C ASP A 389 7.98 3.86 -8.63
N LEU A 390 7.43 3.43 -9.78
CA LEU A 390 6.17 3.92 -10.31
C LEU A 390 4.97 3.58 -9.40
N GLU A 391 4.94 2.36 -8.83
CA GLU A 391 3.91 1.96 -7.86
C GLU A 391 3.90 2.89 -6.66
N ARG A 392 5.07 3.24 -6.12
CA ARG A 392 5.18 4.20 -5.00
C ARG A 392 4.71 5.59 -5.38
N ALA A 393 5.07 6.08 -6.57
CA ALA A 393 4.60 7.37 -7.06
C ALA A 393 3.06 7.38 -7.20
N VAL A 394 2.45 6.25 -7.59
CA VAL A 394 1.00 6.10 -7.61
C VAL A 394 0.43 6.09 -6.20
N ASP A 395 1.01 5.33 -5.26
CA ASP A 395 0.55 5.27 -3.88
C ASP A 395 0.60 6.65 -3.20
N ASP A 396 1.69 7.40 -3.37
CA ASP A 396 1.85 8.78 -2.87
C ASP A 396 0.80 9.70 -3.48
N GLY A 397 0.54 9.60 -4.79
CA GLY A 397 -0.52 10.36 -5.46
C GLY A 397 -1.92 10.04 -4.92
N VAL A 398 -2.24 8.76 -4.70
CA VAL A 398 -3.54 8.33 -4.14
C VAL A 398 -3.69 8.82 -2.70
N ASN A 399 -2.62 8.76 -1.89
CA ASN A 399 -2.65 9.27 -0.53
C ASN A 399 -2.78 10.79 -0.48
N THR A 400 -2.11 11.51 -1.40
CA THR A 400 -2.28 12.96 -1.55
C THR A 400 -3.74 13.28 -1.89
N TYR A 401 -4.38 12.51 -2.78
CA TYR A 401 -5.80 12.66 -3.07
C TYR A 401 -6.69 12.40 -1.84
N LYS A 402 -6.38 11.38 -1.02
CA LYS A 402 -7.05 11.14 0.27
C LYS A 402 -6.90 12.35 1.21
N ALA A 403 -5.73 12.97 1.27
CA ALA A 403 -5.52 14.18 2.07
C ALA A 403 -6.38 15.34 1.56
N MET A 404 -6.40 15.58 0.24
CA MET A 404 -7.25 16.60 -0.39
C MET A 404 -8.75 16.40 -0.13
N CYS A 405 -9.21 15.14 -0.08
CA CYS A 405 -10.60 14.79 0.26
C CYS A 405 -10.99 15.15 1.70
N ARG A 406 -10.03 15.18 2.63
CA ARG A 406 -10.25 15.51 4.04
C ARG A 406 -10.08 17.01 4.30
N ASP A 407 -9.02 17.59 3.75
CA ASP A 407 -8.70 19.01 3.86
C ASP A 407 -8.13 19.50 2.53
N SER A 408 -8.82 20.45 1.91
CA SER A 408 -8.44 21.00 0.61
C SER A 408 -7.56 22.25 0.72
N ARG A 409 -7.20 22.69 1.93
CA ARG A 409 -6.32 23.84 2.12
C ARG A 409 -4.93 23.56 1.55
N MET A 410 -4.36 24.54 0.88
CA MET A 410 -3.03 24.45 0.28
C MET A 410 -2.13 25.58 0.75
N VAL A 411 -0.83 25.28 0.77
CA VAL A 411 0.24 26.24 1.00
C VAL A 411 1.25 26.17 -0.15
N PRO A 412 1.92 27.27 -0.50
CA PRO A 412 2.96 27.26 -1.53
C PRO A 412 4.09 26.28 -1.19
N GLY A 413 4.39 25.35 -2.09
CA GLY A 413 5.46 24.36 -1.91
C GLY A 413 6.87 24.90 -2.19
N ALA A 414 7.80 23.98 -2.44
CA ALA A 414 9.19 24.28 -2.84
C ALA A 414 9.93 25.22 -1.87
N ALA A 415 9.83 24.96 -0.57
CA ALA A 415 10.45 25.74 0.52
C ALA A 415 9.89 27.17 0.70
N ALA A 416 8.93 27.63 -0.11
CA ALA A 416 8.39 28.99 0.01
C ALA A 416 7.68 29.20 1.36
N THR A 417 6.89 28.23 1.79
CA THR A 417 6.21 28.25 3.09
C THR A 417 7.22 28.18 4.23
N GLU A 418 8.22 27.32 4.13
CA GLU A 418 9.27 27.12 5.14
C GLU A 418 10.13 28.38 5.32
N ILE A 419 10.47 29.07 4.24
CA ILE A 419 11.24 30.33 4.28
C ILE A 419 10.42 31.45 4.95
N GLU A 420 9.15 31.57 4.59
CA GLU A 420 8.27 32.58 5.19
C GLU A 420 8.01 32.27 6.68
N LEU A 421 7.85 31.00 7.04
CA LEU A 421 7.79 30.56 8.44
C LEU A 421 9.06 30.93 9.19
N ALA A 422 10.24 30.66 8.63
CA ALA A 422 11.51 31.00 9.26
C ALA A 422 11.63 32.51 9.51
N ARG A 423 11.21 33.35 8.54
CA ARG A 423 11.19 34.81 8.70
C ARG A 423 10.27 35.25 9.85
N ARG A 424 9.02 34.78 9.87
CA ARG A 424 8.04 35.18 10.90
C ARG A 424 8.37 34.63 12.29
N LEU A 425 8.92 33.42 12.37
CA LEU A 425 9.39 32.87 13.64
C LEU A 425 10.58 33.65 14.19
N LYS A 426 11.49 34.12 13.33
CA LYS A 426 12.58 35.01 13.74
C LYS A 426 12.08 36.37 14.23
N GLU A 427 11.06 36.93 13.59
CA GLU A 427 10.41 38.15 14.08
C GLU A 427 9.71 37.94 15.42
N PHE A 428 9.11 36.77 15.62
CA PHE A 428 8.52 36.37 16.89
C PHE A 428 9.57 36.20 17.99
N SER A 429 10.75 35.63 17.68
CA SER A 429 11.83 35.45 18.66
C SER A 429 12.38 36.77 19.20
N PHE A 430 12.26 37.88 18.46
CA PHE A 430 12.65 39.20 18.98
C PHE A 430 11.63 39.80 19.96
N LYS A 431 10.39 39.30 19.95
CA LYS A 431 9.29 39.78 20.81
C LYS A 431 9.16 38.96 22.09
N GLU A 432 9.48 37.67 22.00
CA GLU A 432 9.54 36.80 23.17
C GLU A 432 10.78 37.12 24.00
N THR A 433 10.58 37.36 25.29
CA THR A 433 11.65 37.47 26.28
C THR A 433 11.82 36.12 26.98
N GLY A 434 13.00 35.53 26.90
CA GLY A 434 13.33 34.24 27.50
C GLY A 434 14.45 33.57 26.74
#